data_AF-A0A1Y3BLC0-F1
#
_entry.id   AF-A0A1Y3BLC0-F1
#
_cell.length_a   1.000
_cell.length_b   1.000
_cell.length_c   1.000
_cell.angle_alpha   90.00
_cell.angle_beta   90.00
_cell.angle_gamma   90.00
#
_symmetry.space_group_name_H-M   'P 1'
#
loop_
_entity.id
_entity.type
_entity.pdbx_description
1 polymer ?
#
loop_
_entity_poly.entity_id
_entity_poly.type
_entity_poly.pdbx_seq_one_letter_code
_entity_poly.pdbx_strand_id
1 'polypeptide(L)'
;MFNQLINHLGSNFLVKCSYNQISRRSVVILKRKVRLPSQPSLLSPLVVGPFLKERPNYREPRPVADFIYEEVEDSEKIEETKLKLILLETVDEVGVPGDIVEVERDYGRFSLLSSNRAVYASPYNLNKFKQLIEAGSKDRVGPSSAFVGPTIKRLANDVIIVVMNNEHKWTLKPCHVRIGLRTAGYLVPEECIQLPDTPIDGPDIEGKQGKDFAVTVTINNREKVNVRCLLHHNGQTLRLNWNRKPRYILLDEQKELLESMPCKDALEEDEYNLVNES
;
A
#
# COMPACT_ATOMS: atom_id res chain seq x y z
N MET A 1 4.16 3.62 -41.43
CA MET A 1 3.06 2.73 -41.03
C MET A 1 3.56 1.62 -40.09
N PHE A 2 4.10 1.99 -38.93
CA PHE A 2 4.46 1.04 -37.86
C PHE A 2 4.33 1.64 -36.44
N ASN A 3 4.08 2.96 -36.33
CA ASN A 3 3.94 3.69 -35.06
C ASN A 3 2.48 4.04 -34.69
N GLN A 4 1.47 3.48 -35.40
CA GLN A 4 0.05 3.78 -35.13
C GLN A 4 -0.73 2.60 -34.53
N LEU A 5 -0.11 1.43 -34.36
CA LEU A 5 -0.77 0.22 -33.85
C LEU A 5 -0.65 0.03 -32.33
N ILE A 6 0.06 0.93 -31.62
CA ILE A 6 0.28 0.81 -30.16
C ILE A 6 -0.85 1.48 -29.35
N ASN A 7 -1.68 2.33 -29.96
CA ASN A 7 -2.62 3.16 -29.21
C ASN A 7 -4.06 2.61 -29.11
N HIS A 8 -4.35 1.42 -29.67
CA HIS A 8 -5.74 0.94 -29.77
C HIS A 8 -6.03 -0.38 -29.04
N LEU A 9 -5.08 -0.92 -28.28
CA LEU A 9 -5.29 -2.10 -27.44
C LEU A 9 -5.27 -1.71 -25.97
N GLY A 10 -6.48 -1.70 -25.42
CA GLY A 10 -6.87 -1.68 -24.01
C GLY A 10 -5.75 -1.64 -22.97
N SER A 11 -5.80 -0.55 -22.21
CA SER A 11 -5.20 -0.29 -20.90
C SER A 11 -5.66 -1.26 -19.79
N ASN A 12 -5.74 -2.56 -20.07
CA ASN A 12 -6.08 -3.62 -19.10
C ASN A 12 -5.04 -4.76 -19.05
N PHE A 13 -3.86 -4.57 -19.66
CA PHE A 13 -2.80 -5.58 -19.72
C PHE A 13 -1.46 -5.10 -19.14
N LEU A 14 -1.49 -4.23 -18.14
CA LEU A 14 -0.30 -3.96 -17.33
C LEU A 14 -0.49 -4.49 -15.91
N VAL A 15 0.29 -5.53 -15.65
CA VAL A 15 0.67 -6.05 -14.34
C VAL A 15 -0.39 -6.91 -13.64
N LYS A 16 -0.89 -7.93 -14.34
CA LYS A 16 -0.67 -9.28 -13.77
C LYS A 16 0.80 -9.57 -13.96
N CYS A 17 1.66 -8.98 -13.12
CA CYS A 17 2.96 -9.58 -12.86
C CYS A 17 2.59 -11.00 -12.50
N SER A 18 3.00 -11.95 -13.33
CA SER A 18 2.91 -13.34 -12.98
C SER A 18 3.37 -13.43 -11.52
N TYR A 19 2.50 -13.93 -10.66
CA TYR A 19 2.96 -14.74 -9.55
C TYR A 19 3.73 -15.86 -10.24
N ASN A 20 4.97 -15.58 -10.64
CA ASN A 20 5.98 -16.59 -10.74
C ASN A 20 5.91 -17.15 -9.33
N GLN A 21 5.29 -18.32 -9.20
CA GLN A 21 5.63 -19.27 -8.18
C GLN A 21 7.14 -19.45 -8.32
N ILE A 22 7.90 -18.51 -7.76
CA ILE A 22 9.32 -18.66 -7.52
C ILE A 22 9.30 -19.88 -6.65
N SER A 23 9.66 -21.02 -7.24
CA SER A 23 9.75 -22.30 -6.55
C SER A 23 10.60 -22.02 -5.32
N ARG A 24 9.94 -21.88 -4.17
CA ARG A 24 10.64 -21.62 -2.92
C ARG A 24 11.54 -22.83 -2.74
N ARG A 25 12.84 -22.58 -2.64
CA ARG A 25 13.77 -23.67 -2.35
C ARG A 25 13.55 -24.05 -0.90
N SER A 26 12.74 -25.08 -0.69
CA SER A 26 12.55 -25.61 0.65
C SER A 26 13.76 -26.40 1.07
N VAL A 27 14.20 -26.12 2.29
CA VAL A 27 15.26 -26.81 2.98
C VAL A 27 14.60 -27.61 4.09
N VAL A 28 14.73 -28.93 3.98
CA VAL A 28 14.32 -29.86 5.02
C VAL A 28 15.56 -30.35 5.73
N ILE A 29 15.67 -30.04 7.02
CA ILE A 29 16.77 -30.47 7.86
C ILE A 29 16.40 -31.83 8.45
N LEU A 30 17.20 -32.83 8.06
CA LEU A 30 17.03 -34.22 8.45
C LEU A 30 18.08 -34.62 9.48
N LYS A 31 17.67 -35.40 10.48
CA LYS A 31 18.55 -36.03 11.45
C LYS A 31 18.50 -37.53 11.30
N ARG A 32 19.68 -38.17 11.30
CA ARG A 32 19.75 -39.65 11.28
C ARG A 32 19.11 -40.21 12.55
N LYS A 33 18.22 -41.19 12.38
CA LYS A 33 17.58 -41.89 13.51
C LYS A 33 18.57 -42.74 14.30
N VAL A 34 19.54 -43.31 13.59
CA VAL A 34 20.57 -44.16 14.19
C VAL A 34 21.88 -43.39 14.28
N ARG A 35 22.54 -43.47 15.45
CA ARG A 35 23.90 -42.95 15.62
C ARG A 35 24.86 -43.74 14.75
N LEU A 36 25.74 -43.02 14.05
CA LEU A 36 26.84 -43.65 13.33
C LEU A 36 27.73 -44.43 14.31
N PRO A 37 28.31 -45.56 13.89
CA PRO A 37 29.33 -46.22 14.70
C PRO A 37 30.43 -45.20 15.01
N SER A 38 30.81 -45.09 16.28
CA SER A 38 31.86 -44.16 16.71
C SER A 38 33.11 -44.41 15.88
N GLN A 39 33.58 -43.41 15.16
CA GLN A 39 34.90 -43.50 14.54
C GLN A 39 35.92 -43.66 15.67
N PRO A 40 36.88 -44.59 15.55
CA PRO A 40 37.91 -44.71 16.57
C PRO A 40 38.58 -43.35 16.73
N SER A 41 38.63 -42.84 17.96
CA SER A 41 39.36 -41.61 18.26
C SER A 41 40.79 -41.78 17.73
N LEU A 42 41.26 -40.82 16.92
CA LEU A 42 42.53 -40.93 16.18
C LEU A 42 43.76 -41.15 17.06
N LEU A 43 43.66 -40.96 18.38
CA LEU A 43 44.74 -41.17 19.33
C LEU A 43 44.20 -41.81 20.61
N SER A 44 44.51 -43.09 20.84
CA SER A 44 44.56 -43.60 22.20
C SER A 44 45.91 -43.17 22.81
N PRO A 45 45.96 -42.42 23.92
CA PRO A 45 47.21 -41.95 24.52
C PRO A 45 48.13 -43.08 25.03
N LEU A 46 47.64 -44.32 25.03
CA LEU A 46 48.32 -45.52 25.51
C LEU A 46 49.10 -46.28 24.42
N VAL A 47 49.05 -45.84 23.15
CA VAL A 47 49.73 -46.52 22.04
C VAL A 47 50.98 -45.72 21.65
N VAL A 48 52.13 -46.16 22.19
CA VAL A 48 53.48 -45.71 21.81
C VAL A 48 54.25 -46.93 21.31
N GLY A 49 54.59 -46.95 20.02
CA GLY A 49 55.39 -48.03 19.42
C GLY A 49 55.32 -48.06 17.88
N PRO A 50 56.26 -48.76 17.22
CA PRO A 50 56.39 -48.82 15.75
C PRO A 50 55.31 -49.66 15.07
N PHE A 51 54.49 -50.38 15.84
CA PHE A 51 53.22 -50.95 15.38
C PHE A 51 52.15 -49.86 15.32
N LEU A 52 52.35 -48.89 14.42
CA LEU A 52 51.28 -48.01 13.97
C LEU A 52 50.21 -48.91 13.35
N LYS A 53 49.23 -49.31 14.17
CA LYS A 53 47.97 -49.89 13.68
C LYS A 53 47.48 -48.96 12.59
N GLU A 54 47.17 -49.56 11.45
CA GLU A 54 46.56 -48.95 10.28
C GLU A 54 45.59 -47.84 10.69
N ARG A 55 45.55 -46.74 9.91
CA ARG A 55 44.55 -45.66 10.11
C ARG A 55 43.22 -46.32 10.44
N PRO A 56 42.50 -45.89 11.49
CA PRO A 56 41.26 -46.55 11.86
C PRO A 56 40.38 -46.67 10.62
N ASN A 57 40.10 -47.91 10.21
CA ASN A 57 39.27 -48.15 9.04
C ASN A 57 37.96 -47.41 9.26
N TYR A 58 37.68 -46.41 8.42
CA TYR A 58 36.38 -45.77 8.39
C TYR A 58 35.37 -46.90 8.23
N ARG A 59 34.58 -47.16 9.27
CA ARG A 59 33.52 -48.16 9.17
C ARG A 59 32.56 -47.63 8.11
N GLU A 60 32.39 -48.41 7.05
CA GLU A 60 31.40 -48.09 6.04
C GLU A 60 30.03 -47.97 6.71
N PRO A 61 29.22 -46.98 6.32
CA PRO A 61 27.88 -46.84 6.85
C PRO A 61 27.08 -48.10 6.53
N ARG A 62 26.27 -48.53 7.50
CA ARG A 62 25.37 -49.67 7.31
C ARG A 62 24.36 -49.32 6.20
N PRO A 63 24.13 -50.22 5.22
CA PRO A 63 23.39 -49.91 4.00
C PRO A 63 21.93 -49.49 4.23
N VAL A 64 21.33 -49.87 5.36
CA VAL A 64 19.93 -49.53 5.67
C VAL A 64 19.83 -48.60 6.87
N ALA A 65 20.42 -48.98 8.01
CA ALA A 65 20.21 -48.29 9.28
C ALA A 65 20.71 -46.83 9.29
N ASP A 66 21.79 -46.55 8.56
CA ASP A 66 22.43 -45.22 8.58
C ASP A 66 21.79 -44.23 7.58
N PHE A 67 20.90 -44.71 6.71
CA PHE A 67 20.15 -43.92 5.73
C PHE A 67 18.68 -43.68 6.14
N ILE A 68 18.32 -44.01 7.38
CA ILE A 68 17.00 -43.68 7.94
C ILE A 68 17.09 -42.33 8.63
N TYR A 69 16.26 -41.39 8.17
CA TYR A 69 16.22 -40.02 8.64
C TYR A 69 14.87 -39.69 9.29
N GLU A 70 14.92 -38.75 10.21
CA GLU A 70 13.79 -38.12 10.88
C GLU A 70 13.83 -36.63 10.54
N GLU A 71 12.66 -36.06 10.24
CA GLU A 71 12.51 -34.63 9.95
C GLU A 71 12.63 -33.83 11.24
N VAL A 72 13.54 -32.85 11.25
CA VAL A 72 13.74 -31.97 12.41
C VAL A 72 13.07 -30.63 12.17
N GLU A 73 13.42 -30.00 11.05
CA GLU A 73 12.93 -28.67 10.69
C GLU A 73 12.63 -28.63 9.20
N ASP A 74 11.53 -27.98 8.88
CA ASP A 74 11.14 -27.68 7.52
C ASP A 74 10.99 -26.18 7.37
N SER A 75 11.78 -25.61 6.47
CA SER A 75 11.78 -24.18 6.17
C SER A 75 10.41 -23.65 5.71
N GLU A 76 9.53 -24.49 5.16
CA GLU A 76 8.19 -24.06 4.72
C GLU A 76 7.25 -23.81 5.89
N LYS A 77 7.48 -24.50 7.01
CA LYS A 77 6.68 -24.38 8.24
C LYS A 77 7.11 -23.20 9.11
N ILE A 78 8.31 -22.66 8.87
CA ILE A 78 8.89 -21.58 9.67
C ILE A 78 8.39 -20.24 9.12
N GLU A 79 7.86 -19.40 10.01
CA GLU A 79 7.44 -18.05 9.66
C GLU A 79 8.61 -17.22 9.14
N GLU A 80 8.33 -16.45 8.08
CA GLU A 80 9.36 -15.68 7.42
C GLU A 80 9.81 -14.48 8.25
N THR A 81 11.11 -14.39 8.50
CA THR A 81 11.67 -13.22 9.19
C THR A 81 11.56 -11.99 8.31
N LYS A 82 11.00 -10.91 8.88
CA LYS A 82 10.93 -9.61 8.22
C LYS A 82 12.32 -9.02 7.97
N LEU A 83 12.45 -8.29 6.86
CA LEU A 83 13.67 -7.68 6.41
C LEU A 83 13.77 -6.23 6.91
N LYS A 84 14.87 -5.91 7.60
CA LYS A 84 15.17 -4.56 8.10
C LYS A 84 15.87 -3.71 7.05
N LEU A 85 15.22 -2.62 6.64
CA LEU A 85 15.70 -1.71 5.61
C LEU A 85 15.65 -0.25 6.10
N ILE A 86 16.50 0.59 5.52
CA ILE A 86 16.50 2.05 5.65
C ILE A 86 15.93 2.62 4.36
N LEU A 87 14.89 3.44 4.42
CA LEU A 87 14.31 4.06 3.23
C LEU A 87 15.14 5.26 2.78
N LEU A 88 15.39 5.36 1.47
CA LEU A 88 16.05 6.50 0.84
C LEU A 88 15.06 7.49 0.24
N GLU A 89 13.90 6.99 -0.19
CA GLU A 89 12.82 7.76 -0.80
C GLU A 89 11.51 7.53 -0.04
N THR A 90 10.52 8.39 -0.28
CA THR A 90 9.19 8.18 0.30
C THR A 90 8.50 7.06 -0.46
N VAL A 91 8.04 6.05 0.27
CA VAL A 91 7.30 4.93 -0.29
C VAL A 91 5.91 4.94 0.32
N ASP A 92 4.90 5.07 -0.55
CA ASP A 92 3.49 5.05 -0.21
C ASP A 92 3.18 3.87 0.73
N GLU A 93 2.55 4.16 1.87
CA GLU A 93 2.14 3.20 2.93
C GLU A 93 3.26 2.52 3.73
N VAL A 94 4.54 2.65 3.32
CA VAL A 94 5.67 1.98 3.97
C VAL A 94 6.41 2.94 4.91
N GLY A 95 6.81 4.12 4.42
CA GLY A 95 7.61 5.04 5.22
C GLY A 95 8.16 6.25 4.45
N VAL A 96 8.78 7.14 5.20
CA VAL A 96 9.43 8.37 4.73
C VAL A 96 10.95 8.12 4.67
N PRO A 97 11.73 8.84 3.85
CA PRO A 97 13.19 8.73 3.84
C PRO A 97 13.78 8.86 5.25
N GLY A 98 14.63 7.90 5.61
CA GLY A 98 15.31 7.82 6.90
C GLY A 98 14.68 6.88 7.90
N ASP A 99 13.45 6.44 7.64
CA ASP A 99 12.79 5.47 8.48
C ASP A 99 13.46 4.09 8.35
N ILE A 100 13.61 3.42 9.49
CA ILE A 100 14.04 2.02 9.56
C ILE A 100 12.79 1.16 9.64
N VAL A 101 12.52 0.40 8.57
CA VAL A 101 11.28 -0.37 8.40
C VAL A 101 11.55 -1.86 8.33
N GLU A 102 10.60 -2.65 8.85
CA GLU A 102 10.57 -4.11 8.76
C GLU A 102 9.51 -4.54 7.75
N VAL A 103 9.94 -5.02 6.59
CA VAL A 103 9.06 -5.42 5.48
C VAL A 103 9.17 -6.90 5.16
N GLU A 104 8.24 -7.45 4.39
CA GLU A 104 8.36 -8.81 3.87
C GLU A 104 9.59 -8.94 2.94
N ARG A 105 10.26 -10.10 2.96
CA ARG A 105 11.52 -10.32 2.23
C ARG A 105 11.37 -10.13 0.73
N ASP A 106 10.27 -10.63 0.17
CA ASP A 106 10.02 -10.55 -1.28
C ASP A 106 9.79 -9.10 -1.71
N TYR A 107 8.91 -8.38 -1.03
CA TYR A 107 8.68 -6.95 -1.28
C TYR A 107 9.97 -6.13 -1.09
N GLY A 108 10.71 -6.37 -0.01
CA GLY A 108 11.96 -5.68 0.26
C GLY A 108 13.03 -5.89 -0.82
N ARG A 109 13.21 -7.14 -1.29
CA ARG A 109 14.23 -7.48 -2.30
C ARG A 109 13.84 -7.02 -3.71
N PHE A 110 12.63 -7.36 -4.14
CA PHE A 110 12.21 -7.17 -5.53
C PHE A 110 11.68 -5.75 -5.78
N SER A 111 10.98 -5.15 -4.82
CA SER A 111 10.41 -3.81 -5.01
C SER A 111 11.34 -2.72 -4.50
N LEU A 112 11.82 -2.80 -3.25
CA LEU A 112 12.56 -1.68 -2.62
C LEU A 112 14.05 -1.66 -2.98
N LEU A 113 14.75 -2.77 -2.77
CA LEU A 113 16.19 -2.85 -3.00
C LEU A 113 16.53 -2.80 -4.50
N SER A 114 15.78 -3.52 -5.34
CA SER A 114 16.02 -3.53 -6.79
C SER A 114 15.79 -2.16 -7.45
N SER A 115 14.92 -1.32 -6.87
CA SER A 115 14.66 0.03 -7.37
C SER A 115 15.53 1.10 -6.71
N ASN A 116 16.49 0.71 -5.85
CA ASN A 116 17.32 1.60 -5.04
C ASN A 116 16.52 2.57 -4.14
N ARG A 117 15.28 2.22 -3.78
CA ARG A 117 14.44 3.02 -2.85
C ARG A 117 14.77 2.79 -1.39
N ALA A 118 15.46 1.71 -1.08
CA ALA A 118 15.88 1.36 0.28
C ALA A 118 17.25 0.69 0.28
N VAL A 119 17.87 0.61 1.46
CA VAL A 119 19.17 -0.03 1.70
C VAL A 119 19.07 -0.92 2.93
N TYR A 120 19.83 -2.02 2.98
CA TYR A 120 19.89 -2.85 4.19
C TYR A 120 20.31 -2.07 5.44
N ALA A 121 19.65 -2.37 6.57
CA ALA A 121 20.01 -1.82 7.88
C ALA A 121 21.25 -2.51 8.49
N SER A 122 22.38 -2.48 7.77
CA SER A 122 23.69 -2.91 8.25
C SER A 122 24.30 -1.84 9.18
N PRO A 123 25.12 -2.20 10.19
CA PRO A 123 25.80 -1.23 11.05
C PRO A 123 26.61 -0.20 10.25
N TYR A 124 27.21 -0.61 9.13
CA TYR A 124 27.90 0.31 8.23
C TYR A 124 26.94 1.34 7.59
N ASN A 125 25.79 0.88 7.10
CA ASN A 125 24.81 1.74 6.44
C ASN A 125 24.12 2.67 7.44
N LEU A 126 23.87 2.22 8.66
CA LEU A 126 23.33 3.06 9.73
C LEU A 126 24.25 4.26 10.02
N ASN A 127 25.57 4.02 10.05
CA ASN A 127 26.55 5.10 10.21
C ASN A 127 26.61 6.01 8.97
N LYS A 128 26.59 5.43 7.77
CA LYS A 128 26.63 6.17 6.50
C LYS A 128 25.41 7.09 6.32
N PHE A 129 24.22 6.61 6.67
CA PHE A 129 22.95 7.32 6.50
C PHE A 129 22.47 8.01 7.78
N LYS A 130 23.33 8.16 8.79
CA LYS A 130 22.97 8.78 10.08
C LYS A 130 22.37 10.17 9.92
N GLN A 131 22.93 11.00 9.03
CA GLN A 131 22.42 12.34 8.73
C GLN A 131 20.99 12.29 8.17
N LEU A 132 20.69 11.31 7.32
CA LEU A 132 19.39 11.14 6.68
C LEU A 132 18.34 10.67 7.72
N ILE A 133 18.74 9.75 8.61
CA ILE A 133 17.92 9.30 9.74
C ILE A 133 17.60 10.46 10.70
N GLU A 134 18.62 11.28 11.02
CA GLU A 134 18.44 12.47 11.87
C GLU A 134 17.56 13.53 11.19
N ALA A 135 17.75 13.78 9.90
CA ALA A 135 16.95 14.73 9.13
C ALA A 135 15.47 14.32 9.07
N GLY A 136 15.18 13.04 8.81
CA GLY A 136 13.81 12.50 8.81
C GLY A 136 13.07 12.69 10.13
N SER A 137 13.81 12.79 11.24
CA SER A 137 13.25 13.02 12.58
C SER A 137 12.94 14.49 12.90
N LYS A 138 13.66 15.46 12.31
CA LYS A 138 13.60 16.89 12.69
C LYS A 138 12.98 17.76 11.61
N ASP A 139 13.45 17.64 10.38
CA ASP A 139 13.10 18.50 9.26
C ASP A 139 12.69 17.63 8.07
N ARG A 140 11.43 17.18 8.06
CA ARG A 140 10.88 16.44 6.94
C ARG A 140 10.80 17.36 5.71
N VAL A 141 11.79 17.23 4.82
CA VAL A 141 11.80 17.84 3.47
C VAL A 141 10.75 17.16 2.55
N GLY A 142 10.26 15.98 2.93
CA GLY A 142 9.24 15.23 2.21
C GLY A 142 7.81 15.35 2.79
N PRO A 143 6.89 14.48 2.33
CA PRO A 143 5.54 14.39 2.85
C PRO A 143 5.51 14.23 4.36
N SER A 144 4.47 14.78 5.00
CA SER A 144 4.32 14.71 6.45
C SER A 144 4.23 13.28 6.96
N SER A 145 3.76 12.32 6.16
CA SER A 145 3.72 10.89 6.48
C SER A 145 3.68 10.02 5.22
N ALA A 146 3.97 8.72 5.37
CA ALA A 146 3.90 7.74 4.28
C ALA A 146 2.49 7.55 3.68
N PHE A 147 1.45 7.85 4.44
CA PHE A 147 0.06 7.67 4.02
C PHE A 147 -0.52 8.89 3.31
N VAL A 148 0.18 10.03 3.32
CA VAL A 148 -0.31 11.28 2.72
C VAL A 148 -0.53 11.12 1.23
N GLY A 149 0.45 10.61 0.47
CA GLY A 149 0.33 10.43 -0.98
C GLY A 149 -0.92 9.62 -1.38
N PRO A 150 -1.11 8.40 -0.85
CA PRO A 150 -2.30 7.60 -1.08
C PRO A 150 -3.60 8.29 -0.65
N THR A 151 -3.59 8.96 0.50
CA THR A 151 -4.77 9.66 1.03
C THR A 151 -5.18 10.83 0.12
N ILE A 152 -4.23 11.62 -0.38
CA ILE A 152 -4.46 12.70 -1.34
C ILE A 152 -5.09 12.14 -2.61
N LYS A 153 -4.51 11.07 -3.18
CA LYS A 153 -5.01 10.43 -4.39
C LYS A 153 -6.44 9.92 -4.21
N ARG A 154 -6.74 9.32 -3.05
CA ARG A 154 -8.07 8.77 -2.75
C ARG A 154 -9.10 9.89 -2.58
N LEU A 155 -8.79 10.91 -1.76
CA LEU A 155 -9.67 12.06 -1.53
C LEU A 155 -9.92 12.89 -2.81
N ALA A 156 -8.92 13.03 -3.68
CA ALA A 156 -9.07 13.78 -4.93
C ALA A 156 -9.96 13.05 -5.96
N ASN A 157 -9.96 11.71 -5.95
CA ASN A 157 -10.76 10.89 -6.88
C ASN A 157 -12.17 10.63 -6.36
N ASP A 158 -12.37 10.67 -5.04
CA ASP A 158 -13.66 10.43 -4.41
C ASP A 158 -14.59 11.65 -4.56
N VAL A 159 -15.89 11.36 -4.56
CA VAL A 159 -16.95 12.37 -4.56
C VAL A 159 -17.78 12.18 -3.31
N ILE A 160 -17.86 13.20 -2.49
CA ILE A 160 -18.49 13.11 -1.18
C ILE A 160 -19.91 13.64 -1.26
N ILE A 161 -20.88 12.82 -0.87
CA ILE A 161 -22.27 13.28 -0.78
C ILE A 161 -22.46 14.02 0.54
N VAL A 162 -22.91 15.27 0.45
CA VAL A 162 -23.31 16.07 1.60
C VAL A 162 -24.84 16.12 1.63
N VAL A 163 -25.42 15.38 2.58
CA VAL A 163 -26.87 15.29 2.75
C VAL A 163 -27.36 16.45 3.60
N MET A 164 -28.33 17.20 3.07
CA MET A 164 -28.93 18.36 3.71
C MET A 164 -30.43 18.19 3.89
N ASN A 165 -31.02 18.94 4.82
CA ASN A 165 -32.46 18.91 5.01
C ASN A 165 -33.18 19.60 3.83
N ASN A 166 -34.34 19.07 3.45
CA ASN A 166 -35.20 19.68 2.44
C ASN A 166 -36.15 20.73 3.02
N GLU A 167 -36.63 20.54 4.25
CA GLU A 167 -37.74 21.35 4.79
C GLU A 167 -37.27 22.60 5.56
N HIS A 168 -36.15 22.47 6.28
CA HIS A 168 -35.63 23.55 7.13
C HIS A 168 -34.52 24.31 6.45
N LYS A 169 -34.48 25.63 6.66
CA LYS A 169 -33.36 26.48 6.24
C LYS A 169 -32.07 26.03 6.91
N TRP A 170 -31.03 25.90 6.11
CA TRP A 170 -29.71 25.50 6.56
C TRP A 170 -28.64 26.33 5.87
N THR A 171 -27.51 26.47 6.55
CA THR A 171 -26.29 27.07 6.01
C THR A 171 -25.21 26.01 6.09
N LEU A 172 -24.49 25.81 4.98
CA LEU A 172 -23.39 24.86 4.92
C LEU A 172 -22.33 25.24 5.95
N LYS A 173 -21.97 24.27 6.78
CA LYS A 173 -20.97 24.39 7.85
C LYS A 173 -20.02 23.20 7.76
N PRO A 174 -18.79 23.31 8.28
CA PRO A 174 -17.82 22.22 8.26
C PRO A 174 -18.35 20.91 8.88
N CYS A 175 -19.25 21.00 9.87
CA CYS A 175 -19.90 19.83 10.49
C CYS A 175 -20.70 18.98 9.50
N HIS A 176 -21.35 19.59 8.50
CA HIS A 176 -22.12 18.85 7.49
C HIS A 176 -21.19 18.09 6.54
N VAL A 177 -20.09 18.71 6.13
CA VAL A 177 -19.07 18.06 5.29
C VAL A 177 -18.37 16.93 6.06
N ARG A 178 -18.11 17.12 7.35
CA ARG A 178 -17.60 16.05 8.24
C ARG A 178 -18.51 14.82 8.23
N ILE A 179 -19.83 15.00 8.30
CA ILE A 179 -20.78 13.88 8.25
C ILE A 179 -20.70 13.17 6.90
N GLY A 180 -20.63 13.92 5.79
CA GLY A 180 -20.45 13.35 4.45
C GLY A 180 -19.13 12.56 4.31
N LEU A 181 -18.02 13.13 4.81
CA LEU A 181 -16.71 12.47 4.87
C LEU A 181 -16.78 11.17 5.68
N ARG A 182 -17.47 11.17 6.82
CA ARG A 182 -17.66 9.97 7.65
C ARG A 182 -18.44 8.89 6.92
N THR A 183 -19.49 9.25 6.19
CA THR A 183 -20.26 8.32 5.35
C THR A 183 -19.40 7.72 4.24
N ALA A 184 -18.47 8.50 3.68
CA ALA A 184 -17.48 8.03 2.71
C ALA A 184 -16.33 7.19 3.32
N GLY A 185 -16.25 7.08 4.65
CA GLY A 185 -15.26 6.29 5.38
C GLY A 185 -14.05 7.09 5.88
N TYR A 186 -14.08 8.41 5.83
CA TYR A 186 -13.01 9.30 6.32
C TYR A 186 -13.34 9.87 7.70
N LEU A 187 -12.37 9.83 8.61
CA LEU A 187 -12.48 10.48 9.92
C LEU A 187 -11.69 11.79 9.91
N VAL A 188 -12.38 12.92 9.82
CA VAL A 188 -11.77 14.25 9.68
C VAL A 188 -12.34 15.23 10.72
N PRO A 189 -11.51 15.96 11.48
CA PRO A 189 -11.99 17.00 12.38
C PRO A 189 -12.44 18.26 11.61
N GLU A 190 -13.16 19.17 12.26
CA GLU A 190 -13.80 20.32 11.57
C GLU A 190 -12.77 21.39 11.22
N GLU A 191 -11.76 21.55 12.07
CA GLU A 191 -10.65 22.47 11.90
C GLU A 191 -9.83 22.23 10.62
N CYS A 192 -9.83 21.00 10.10
CA CYS A 192 -9.14 20.65 8.87
C CYS A 192 -9.93 20.97 7.60
N ILE A 193 -11.22 21.33 7.72
CA ILE A 193 -12.13 21.50 6.58
C ILE A 193 -12.34 22.99 6.32
N GLN A 194 -11.94 23.45 5.13
CA GLN A 194 -12.10 24.82 4.66
C GLN A 194 -13.17 24.85 3.56
N LEU A 195 -14.27 25.56 3.84
CA LEU A 195 -15.36 25.80 2.90
C LEU A 195 -15.00 26.93 1.92
N PRO A 196 -15.70 27.02 0.76
CA PRO A 196 -15.61 28.20 -0.09
C PRO A 196 -16.05 29.47 0.65
N ASP A 197 -15.52 30.62 0.20
CA ASP A 197 -15.82 31.93 0.79
C ASP A 197 -17.31 32.30 0.63
N THR A 198 -17.92 31.89 -0.48
CA THR A 198 -19.34 32.11 -0.76
C THR A 198 -20.21 31.17 0.08
N PRO A 199 -21.06 31.70 0.99
CA PRO A 199 -21.92 30.86 1.82
C PRO A 199 -22.98 30.15 0.99
N ILE A 200 -23.12 28.84 1.21
CA ILE A 200 -24.13 28.02 0.55
C ILE A 200 -25.30 27.83 1.53
N ASP A 201 -26.40 28.53 1.26
CA ASP A 201 -27.65 28.40 2.02
C ASP A 201 -28.67 27.52 1.30
N GLY A 202 -29.67 27.01 2.01
CA GLY A 202 -30.80 26.27 1.46
C GLY A 202 -32.10 26.57 2.23
N PRO A 203 -33.24 25.95 1.89
CA PRO A 203 -33.40 24.81 0.97
C PRO A 203 -33.84 25.28 -0.42
N ASP A 204 -33.10 24.86 -1.44
CA ASP A 204 -33.44 25.12 -2.85
C ASP A 204 -33.21 23.82 -3.64
N ILE A 205 -34.30 23.11 -3.87
CA ILE A 205 -34.28 21.78 -4.49
C ILE A 205 -33.87 21.90 -5.96
N GLU A 206 -34.55 22.77 -6.71
CA GLU A 206 -34.34 22.91 -8.16
C GLU A 206 -32.96 23.47 -8.48
N GLY A 207 -32.52 24.46 -7.70
CA GLY A 207 -31.27 25.16 -7.96
C GLY A 207 -30.03 24.48 -7.40
N LYS A 208 -30.12 23.57 -6.42
CA LYS A 208 -28.91 23.06 -5.72
C LYS A 208 -28.80 21.54 -5.66
N GLN A 209 -29.87 20.80 -5.95
CA GLN A 209 -29.83 19.34 -5.94
C GLN A 209 -28.83 18.79 -6.98
N GLY A 210 -27.94 17.90 -6.53
CA GLY A 210 -27.02 17.19 -7.42
C GLY A 210 -25.96 18.08 -8.05
N LYS A 211 -25.73 19.28 -7.49
CA LYS A 211 -24.65 20.17 -7.90
C LYS A 211 -23.39 19.94 -7.08
N ASP A 212 -22.26 20.15 -7.73
CA ASP A 212 -20.92 19.93 -7.20
C ASP A 212 -20.32 21.25 -6.70
N PHE A 213 -19.59 21.17 -5.59
CA PHE A 213 -18.73 22.23 -5.06
C PHE A 213 -17.44 21.62 -4.52
N ALA A 214 -16.37 22.41 -4.44
CA ALA A 214 -15.08 21.95 -3.93
C ALA A 214 -14.88 22.42 -2.48
N VAL A 215 -14.30 21.53 -1.66
CA VAL A 215 -13.91 21.81 -0.27
C VAL A 215 -12.43 21.48 -0.09
N THR A 216 -11.69 22.33 0.61
CA THR A 216 -10.26 22.11 0.86
C THR A 216 -10.09 21.41 2.20
N VAL A 217 -9.46 20.25 2.21
CA VAL A 217 -9.13 19.47 3.41
C VAL A 217 -7.63 19.56 3.66
N THR A 218 -7.25 19.93 4.88
CA THR A 218 -5.84 20.01 5.29
C THR A 218 -5.45 18.74 6.04
N ILE A 219 -4.37 18.09 5.60
CA ILE A 219 -3.78 16.89 6.22
C ILE A 219 -2.55 17.34 7.00
N ASN A 220 -2.46 16.95 8.28
CA ASN A 220 -1.32 17.20 9.16
C ASN A 220 -0.81 18.65 9.17
N ASN A 221 -1.70 19.63 8.97
CA ASN A 221 -1.39 21.08 8.91
C ASN A 221 -0.36 21.49 7.84
N ARG A 222 -0.03 20.62 6.87
CA ARG A 222 0.97 20.87 5.83
C ARG A 222 0.38 20.71 4.44
N GLU A 223 -0.20 19.54 4.16
CA GLU A 223 -0.75 19.24 2.84
C GLU A 223 -2.21 19.67 2.74
N LYS A 224 -2.59 20.22 1.58
CA LYS A 224 -3.98 20.61 1.29
C LYS A 224 -4.48 19.83 0.08
N VAL A 225 -5.72 19.37 0.16
CA VAL A 225 -6.38 18.58 -0.88
C VAL A 225 -7.74 19.17 -1.17
N ASN A 226 -8.04 19.36 -2.44
CA ASN A 226 -9.36 19.76 -2.88
C ASN A 226 -10.20 18.51 -3.08
N VAL A 227 -11.36 18.47 -2.44
CA VAL A 227 -12.28 17.33 -2.45
C VAL A 227 -13.59 17.77 -3.08
N ARG A 228 -14.09 16.96 -4.01
CA ARG A 228 -15.33 17.25 -4.70
C ARG A 228 -16.51 16.77 -3.85
N CYS A 229 -17.41 17.68 -3.54
CA CYS A 229 -18.62 17.41 -2.77
C CYS A 229 -19.84 17.58 -3.68
N LEU A 230 -20.79 16.66 -3.57
CA LEU A 230 -22.09 16.72 -4.23
C LEU A 230 -23.14 17.04 -3.17
N LEU A 231 -23.95 18.06 -3.42
CA LEU A 231 -25.06 18.42 -2.55
C LEU A 231 -26.28 17.53 -2.83
N HIS A 232 -26.85 16.96 -1.77
CA HIS A 232 -28.02 16.11 -1.85
C HIS A 232 -29.04 16.48 -0.77
N HIS A 233 -30.28 16.76 -1.15
CA HIS A 233 -31.37 16.98 -0.21
C HIS A 233 -31.98 15.66 0.24
N ASN A 234 -32.25 15.54 1.53
CA ASN A 234 -32.90 14.40 2.14
C ASN A 234 -34.28 14.16 1.51
N GLY A 235 -34.60 12.92 1.22
CA GLY A 235 -35.87 12.51 0.60
C GLY A 235 -35.93 12.64 -0.93
N GLN A 236 -34.90 13.18 -1.58
CA GLN A 236 -34.79 13.17 -3.04
C GLN A 236 -34.07 11.91 -3.53
N THR A 237 -34.42 11.44 -4.72
CA THR A 237 -33.71 10.32 -5.34
C THR A 237 -32.39 10.81 -5.93
N LEU A 238 -31.30 10.13 -5.60
CA LEU A 238 -30.01 10.38 -6.24
C LEU A 238 -30.01 9.75 -7.64
N ARG A 239 -29.57 10.51 -8.66
CA ARG A 239 -29.44 9.97 -10.01
C ARG A 239 -28.52 8.75 -10.04
N LEU A 240 -28.87 7.75 -10.86
CA LEU A 240 -27.94 6.67 -11.15
C LEU A 240 -26.67 7.25 -11.78
N ASN A 241 -25.49 6.72 -11.43
CA ASN A 241 -24.20 7.24 -11.91
C ASN A 241 -23.93 8.72 -11.53
N TRP A 242 -24.41 9.16 -10.37
CA TRP A 242 -24.19 10.52 -9.85
C TRP A 242 -22.72 10.95 -9.79
N ASN A 243 -21.80 9.99 -9.65
CA ASN A 243 -20.36 10.18 -9.60
C ASN A 243 -19.69 10.23 -10.99
N ARG A 244 -20.44 10.30 -12.09
CA ARG A 244 -19.93 10.41 -13.47
C ARG A 244 -20.35 11.73 -14.12
N LYS A 245 -19.71 12.09 -15.24
CA LYS A 245 -20.12 13.21 -16.11
C LYS A 245 -21.49 12.89 -16.76
N PRO A 246 -22.33 13.89 -17.12
CA PRO A 246 -22.16 15.33 -16.89
C PRO A 246 -22.42 15.71 -15.43
N ARG A 247 -21.80 16.80 -14.98
CA ARG A 247 -21.95 17.33 -13.62
C ARG A 247 -22.21 18.82 -13.66
N TYR A 248 -23.07 19.29 -12.77
CA TYR A 248 -23.45 20.69 -12.68
C TYR A 248 -22.72 21.32 -11.51
N ILE A 249 -22.11 22.47 -11.73
CA ILE A 249 -21.33 23.18 -10.74
C ILE A 249 -22.26 24.13 -9.98
N LEU A 250 -22.12 24.18 -8.66
CA LEU A 250 -22.95 25.03 -7.81
C LEU A 250 -22.47 26.48 -7.81
N LEU A 251 -21.16 26.68 -7.74
CA LEU A 251 -20.50 27.98 -7.65
C LEU A 251 -19.63 28.21 -8.89
N ASP A 252 -19.93 29.25 -9.66
CA ASP A 252 -19.17 29.57 -10.89
C ASP A 252 -17.70 29.89 -10.59
N GLU A 253 -17.40 30.45 -9.42
CA GLU A 253 -16.03 30.73 -8.92
C GLU A 253 -15.15 29.47 -8.89
N GLN A 254 -15.75 28.30 -8.63
CA GLN A 254 -15.03 27.03 -8.52
C GLN A 254 -14.98 26.25 -9.83
N LYS A 255 -15.50 26.82 -10.92
CA LYS A 255 -15.69 26.10 -12.19
C LYS A 255 -14.38 25.55 -12.75
N GLU A 256 -13.37 26.40 -12.89
CA GLU A 256 -12.06 26.02 -13.44
C GLU A 256 -11.39 24.93 -12.58
N LEU A 257 -11.49 25.08 -11.25
CA LEU A 257 -10.94 24.11 -10.29
C LEU A 257 -11.62 22.74 -10.46
N LEU A 258 -12.95 22.71 -10.47
CA LEU A 258 -13.72 21.48 -10.58
C LEU A 258 -13.52 20.79 -11.93
N GLU A 259 -13.38 21.53 -13.02
CA GLU A 259 -13.10 20.99 -14.35
C GLU A 259 -11.69 20.37 -14.44
N SER A 260 -10.70 20.93 -13.74
CA SER A 260 -9.34 20.38 -13.68
C SER A 260 -9.22 19.09 -12.85
N MET A 261 -10.16 18.85 -11.94
CA MET A 261 -10.13 17.70 -11.03
C MET A 261 -10.53 16.39 -11.73
N PRO A 262 -9.91 15.25 -11.35
CA PRO A 262 -10.22 13.96 -11.94
C PRO A 262 -11.70 13.61 -11.75
N CYS A 263 -12.31 13.05 -12.79
CA CYS A 263 -13.71 12.64 -12.79
C CYS A 263 -13.86 11.37 -13.61
N LYS A 264 -14.70 10.44 -13.15
CA LYS A 264 -15.12 9.31 -13.98
C LYS A 264 -15.94 9.82 -15.16
N ASP A 265 -15.65 9.29 -16.34
CA ASP A 265 -16.38 9.63 -17.56
C ASP A 265 -17.79 9.02 -17.56
N ALA A 266 -18.65 9.57 -18.41
CA ALA A 266 -20.00 9.08 -18.62
C ALA A 266 -19.96 7.61 -19.09
N LEU A 267 -20.98 6.83 -18.73
CA LEU A 267 -21.17 5.52 -19.34
C LEU A 267 -21.55 5.71 -20.81
N GLU A 268 -21.06 4.81 -21.68
CA GLU A 268 -21.58 4.70 -23.03
C GLU A 268 -23.04 4.19 -22.99
N GLU A 269 -23.84 4.52 -24.00
CA GLU A 269 -25.29 4.20 -24.01
C GLU A 269 -25.56 2.70 -23.84
N ASP A 270 -24.69 1.86 -24.41
CA ASP A 270 -24.77 0.40 -24.31
C ASP A 270 -24.53 -0.11 -22.88
N GLU A 271 -23.60 0.51 -22.12
CA GLU A 271 -23.35 0.18 -20.71
C GLU A 271 -24.50 0.66 -19.81
N TYR A 272 -25.14 1.78 -20.17
CA TYR A 272 -26.27 2.32 -19.42
C TYR A 272 -27.50 1.40 -19.48
N ASN A 273 -27.78 0.82 -20.65
CA ASN A 273 -28.91 -0.09 -20.83
C ASN A 273 -28.74 -1.40 -20.02
N LEU A 274 -27.52 -1.97 -20.02
CA LEU A 274 -27.22 -3.18 -19.23
C LEU A 274 -27.41 -3.00 -17.72
N VAL A 275 -27.07 -1.82 -17.18
CA VAL A 275 -27.23 -1.52 -15.75
C VAL A 275 -28.69 -1.28 -15.34
N ASN A 276 -29.54 -0.82 -16.27
CA ASN A 276 -30.96 -0.57 -15.98
C ASN A 276 -31.86 -1.79 -16.22
N GLU A 277 -31.38 -2.78 -16.97
CA GLU A 277 -32.09 -4.04 -17.24
C GLU A 277 -31.81 -5.14 -16.19
N SER A 278 -30.85 -4.93 -15.28
CA SER A 278 -30.47 -5.87 -14.21
C SER A 278 -30.94 -5.43 -12.82
#